data_AF-A0A2L2TZA5-F1
#
_entry.id   AF-A0A2L2TZA5-F1
#
_cell.length_a   1.000
_cell.length_b   1.000
_cell.length_c   1.000
_cell.angle_alpha   90.00
_cell.angle_beta   90.00
_cell.angle_gamma   90.00
#
_symmetry.space_group_name_H-M   'P 1'
#
loop_
_entity.id
_entity.type
_entity.pdbx_description
1 polymer ?
#
loop_
_entity_poly.entity_id
_entity_poly.type
_entity_poly.pdbx_seq_one_letter_code
_entity_poly.pdbx_strand_id
1 'polypeptide(L)'
;MPIMKLHNLISNITTTLRAAIEICEKASDAQSLPLSIQTLCSQLPWIMGAFDKAKEGFPWSIEPSPDTLALKGILKDCANKSSSLEACLRAIIPRADSSTFERYRRSLGLIPTEDKVVMLKDGLFSDLKALAANSAVEAETQDNVRSLVGFVTREPGYNLWGVSDSD
;
A
#
# COMPACT_ATOMS: atom_id res chain seq x y z
N MET A 1 -21.26 16.32 2.17
CA MET A 1 -21.20 14.86 2.44
C MET A 1 -20.23 14.02 1.58
N PRO A 2 -19.37 14.55 0.68
CA PRO A 2 -18.36 13.72 -0.02
C PRO A 2 -17.03 13.57 0.75
N ILE A 3 -16.62 14.56 1.56
CA ILE A 3 -15.32 14.59 2.27
C ILE A 3 -15.15 13.43 3.26
N MET A 4 -16.18 13.18 4.07
CA MET A 4 -16.19 12.08 5.05
C MET A 4 -15.98 10.71 4.36
N LYS A 5 -16.32 10.58 3.07
CA LYS A 5 -16.10 9.33 2.32
C LYS A 5 -14.62 9.14 1.94
N LEU A 6 -13.88 10.20 1.61
CA LEU A 6 -12.46 10.09 1.23
C LEU A 6 -11.60 9.76 2.46
N HIS A 7 -11.79 10.48 3.58
CA HIS A 7 -11.09 10.19 4.84
C HIS A 7 -11.39 8.78 5.36
N ASN A 8 -12.63 8.30 5.21
CA ASN A 8 -12.99 6.94 5.58
C ASN A 8 -12.30 5.90 4.69
N LEU A 9 -12.18 6.15 3.38
CA LEU A 9 -11.45 5.25 2.47
C LEU A 9 -9.97 5.17 2.85
N ILE A 10 -9.31 6.30 3.10
CA ILE A 10 -7.88 6.31 3.48
C ILE A 10 -7.68 5.67 4.84
N SER A 11 -8.55 5.95 5.81
CA SER A 11 -8.47 5.31 7.13
C SER A 11 -8.70 3.81 7.04
N ASN A 12 -9.56 3.35 6.13
CA ASN A 12 -9.72 1.91 5.86
C ASN A 12 -8.43 1.34 5.27
N ILE A 13 -7.85 1.98 4.24
CA ILE A 13 -6.58 1.56 3.63
C ILE A 13 -5.47 1.43 4.69
N THR A 14 -5.25 2.46 5.52
CA THR A 14 -4.18 2.44 6.51
C THR A 14 -4.42 1.42 7.62
N THR A 15 -5.68 1.19 8.00
CA THR A 15 -6.05 0.11 8.94
C THR A 15 -5.75 -1.27 8.36
N THR A 16 -6.11 -1.51 7.10
CA THR A 16 -5.83 -2.78 6.41
C THR A 16 -4.33 -3.00 6.21
N LEU A 17 -3.58 -1.97 5.82
CA LEU A 17 -2.13 -2.06 5.68
C LEU A 17 -1.44 -2.32 7.02
N ARG A 18 -1.91 -1.72 8.12
CA ARG A 18 -1.43 -2.02 9.46
C ARG A 18 -1.64 -3.49 9.82
N ALA A 19 -2.82 -4.04 9.55
CA ALA A 19 -3.08 -5.46 9.76
C ALA A 19 -2.16 -6.36 8.91
N ALA A 20 -1.87 -5.97 7.67
CA ALA A 20 -0.91 -6.68 6.81
C ALA A 20 0.53 -6.64 7.37
N ILE A 21 0.97 -5.49 7.89
CA ILE A 21 2.29 -5.33 8.55
C ILE A 21 2.37 -6.25 9.77
N GLU A 22 1.34 -6.28 10.63
CA GLU A 22 1.32 -7.16 11.80
C GLU A 22 1.42 -8.65 11.42
N ILE A 23 0.83 -9.06 10.29
CA ILE A 23 0.96 -10.44 9.80
C ILE A 23 2.42 -10.72 9.42
N CYS A 24 3.07 -9.79 8.71
CA CYS A 24 4.48 -9.88 8.36
C CYS A 24 5.39 -9.94 9.59
N GLU A 25 5.15 -9.13 10.62
CA GLU A 25 5.95 -9.11 11.85
C GLU A 25 5.80 -10.39 12.68
N LYS A 26 4.61 -10.99 12.66
CA LYS A 26 4.33 -12.26 13.36
C LYS A 26 4.84 -13.49 12.62
N ALA A 27 5.39 -13.33 11.42
CA ALA A 27 6.00 -14.43 10.68
C ALA A 27 7.24 -14.92 11.42
N SER A 28 7.12 -16.05 12.12
CA SER A 28 8.16 -16.60 13.00
C SER A 28 9.46 -17.00 12.28
N ASP A 29 9.44 -17.12 10.95
CA ASP A 29 10.60 -17.41 10.10
C ASP A 29 10.56 -16.55 8.83
N ALA A 30 10.87 -15.25 8.94
CA ALA A 30 10.89 -14.34 7.79
C ALA A 30 11.78 -14.84 6.63
N GLN A 31 12.84 -15.59 6.93
CA GLN A 31 13.73 -16.20 5.94
C GLN A 31 13.13 -17.41 5.20
N SER A 32 12.04 -17.99 5.71
CA SER A 32 11.33 -19.12 5.07
C SER A 32 10.31 -18.70 4.02
N LEU A 33 10.01 -17.40 3.92
CA LEU A 33 9.08 -16.85 2.94
C LEU A 33 9.78 -16.64 1.59
N PRO A 34 9.05 -16.73 0.46
CA PRO A 34 9.58 -16.31 -0.84
C PRO A 34 10.09 -14.86 -0.81
N LEU A 35 11.14 -14.58 -1.59
CA LEU A 35 11.81 -13.27 -1.61
C LEU A 35 10.86 -12.12 -1.95
N SER A 36 9.88 -12.36 -2.81
CA SER A 36 8.82 -11.40 -3.18
C SER A 36 7.97 -10.98 -1.98
N ILE A 37 7.62 -11.93 -1.10
CA ILE A 37 6.84 -11.70 0.12
C ILE A 37 7.70 -10.95 1.15
N GLN A 38 8.97 -11.34 1.31
CA GLN A 38 9.90 -10.60 2.17
C GLN A 38 10.05 -9.14 1.71
N THR A 39 10.24 -8.94 0.40
CA THR A 39 10.33 -7.61 -0.22
C THR A 39 9.07 -6.82 0.05
N LEU A 40 7.89 -7.40 -0.19
CA LEU A 40 6.63 -6.74 0.13
C LEU A 40 6.55 -6.34 1.60
N CYS A 41 6.83 -7.26 2.53
CA CYS A 41 6.75 -6.98 3.96
C CYS A 41 7.64 -5.79 4.35
N SER A 42 8.84 -5.67 3.75
CA SER A 42 9.70 -4.50 3.95
C SER A 42 9.17 -3.19 3.34
N GLN A 43 8.34 -3.26 2.30
CA GLN A 43 7.79 -2.10 1.60
C GLN A 43 6.45 -1.61 2.19
N LEU A 44 5.68 -2.47 2.84
CA LEU A 44 4.38 -2.14 3.42
C LEU A 44 4.39 -0.93 4.38
N PRO A 45 5.37 -0.76 5.28
CA PRO A 45 5.43 0.43 6.14
C PRO A 45 5.51 1.73 5.35
N TRP A 46 6.25 1.73 4.23
CA TRP A 46 6.40 2.90 3.38
C TRP A 46 5.13 3.23 2.61
N ILE A 47 4.46 2.20 2.07
CA ILE A 47 3.15 2.34 1.42
C ILE A 47 2.13 2.92 2.41
N MET A 48 2.10 2.42 3.65
CA MET A 48 1.24 2.96 4.69
C MET A 48 1.58 4.42 5.01
N GLY A 49 2.87 4.76 5.14
CA GLY A 49 3.34 6.13 5.35
C GLY A 49 2.92 7.09 4.24
N ALA A 50 2.92 6.64 2.98
CA ALA A 50 2.42 7.44 1.86
C ALA A 50 0.91 7.72 1.98
N PHE A 51 0.10 6.75 2.42
CA PHE A 51 -1.33 6.97 2.67
C PHE A 51 -1.60 7.84 3.90
N ASP A 52 -0.79 7.73 4.95
CA ASP A 52 -0.89 8.61 6.12
C ASP A 52 -0.55 10.06 5.73
N LYS A 53 0.48 10.28 4.91
CA LYS A 53 0.78 11.59 4.34
C LYS A 53 -0.31 12.10 3.42
N ALA A 54 -0.86 11.22 2.57
CA ALA A 54 -2.01 11.56 1.74
C ALA A 54 -3.17 12.07 2.59
N LYS A 55 -3.46 11.39 3.71
CA LYS A 55 -4.54 11.76 4.65
C LYS A 55 -4.44 13.20 5.15
N GLU A 56 -3.23 13.73 5.30
CA GLU A 56 -2.97 15.06 5.86
C GLU A 56 -3.33 16.21 4.92
N GLY A 57 -3.11 16.08 3.60
CA GLY A 57 -3.42 17.14 2.63
C GLY A 57 -4.60 16.85 1.72
N PHE A 58 -5.61 16.15 2.23
CA PHE A 58 -6.94 16.20 1.63
C PHE A 58 -7.71 17.40 2.18
N PRO A 59 -8.21 18.29 1.31
CA PRO A 59 -9.00 19.42 1.76
C PRO A 59 -10.24 18.96 2.54
N TRP A 60 -10.48 19.60 3.69
CA TRP A 60 -11.66 19.39 4.54
C TRP A 60 -12.98 19.75 3.85
N SER A 61 -12.91 20.52 2.76
CA SER A 61 -14.03 20.82 1.87
C SER A 61 -13.62 20.61 0.41
N ILE A 62 -14.21 19.60 -0.22
CA ILE A 62 -14.04 19.31 -1.64
C ILE A 62 -15.39 19.39 -2.32
N GLU A 63 -15.52 20.30 -3.29
CA GLU A 63 -16.67 20.32 -4.20
C GLU A 63 -16.58 19.17 -5.20
N PRO A 64 -17.71 18.57 -5.61
CA PRO A 64 -17.69 17.52 -6.62
C PRO A 64 -17.15 18.05 -7.95
N SER A 65 -15.95 17.63 -8.32
CA SER A 65 -15.33 17.85 -9.63
C SER A 65 -14.90 16.52 -10.26
N PRO A 66 -14.62 16.48 -11.59
CA PRO A 66 -14.05 15.30 -12.23
C PRO A 66 -12.82 14.73 -11.49
N ASP A 67 -11.93 15.61 -11.02
CA ASP A 67 -10.71 15.22 -10.31
C ASP A 67 -11.02 14.52 -8.98
N THR A 68 -12.05 14.98 -8.29
CA THR A 68 -12.47 14.43 -6.98
C THR A 68 -13.20 13.11 -7.13
N LEU A 69 -13.88 12.90 -8.26
CA LEU A 69 -14.47 11.61 -8.63
C LEU A 69 -13.37 10.61 -9.03
N ALA A 70 -12.38 11.04 -9.81
CA ALA A 70 -11.22 10.23 -10.15
C ALA A 70 -10.43 9.83 -8.89
N LEU A 71 -10.17 10.77 -7.99
CA LEU A 71 -9.53 10.54 -6.70
C LEU A 71 -10.29 9.51 -5.86
N LYS A 72 -11.62 9.63 -5.79
CA LYS A 72 -12.46 8.66 -5.09
C LYS A 72 -12.36 7.27 -5.71
N GLY A 73 -12.29 7.18 -7.05
CA GLY A 73 -12.07 5.93 -7.78
C GLY A 73 -10.73 5.28 -7.38
N ILE A 74 -9.65 6.06 -7.45
CA ILE A 74 -8.30 5.63 -7.05
C ILE A 74 -8.31 5.10 -5.62
N LEU A 75 -8.87 5.85 -4.66
CA LEU A 75 -8.91 5.42 -3.25
C LEU A 75 -9.77 4.17 -3.03
N LYS A 76 -10.84 3.96 -3.80
CA LYS A 76 -11.63 2.74 -3.73
C LYS A 76 -10.82 1.54 -4.23
N ASP A 77 -10.07 1.72 -5.31
CA ASP A 77 -9.21 0.68 -5.85
C ASP A 77 -8.06 0.35 -4.90
N CYS A 78 -7.42 1.35 -4.28
CA CYS A 78 -6.45 1.16 -3.21
C CYS A 78 -7.02 0.33 -2.06
N ALA A 79 -8.24 0.63 -1.61
CA ALA A 79 -8.90 -0.09 -0.52
C ALA A 79 -9.18 -1.56 -0.88
N ASN A 80 -9.59 -1.83 -2.12
CA ASN A 80 -9.81 -3.19 -2.60
C ASN A 80 -8.49 -3.96 -2.72
N LYS A 81 -7.43 -3.32 -3.24
CA LYS A 81 -6.10 -3.93 -3.39
C LYS A 81 -5.46 -4.19 -2.03
N SER A 82 -5.52 -3.25 -1.09
CA SER A 82 -4.99 -3.45 0.28
C SER A 82 -5.70 -4.58 1.01
N SER A 83 -7.04 -4.68 0.87
CA SER A 83 -7.82 -5.77 1.46
C SER A 83 -7.47 -7.12 0.84
N SER A 84 -7.30 -7.16 -0.48
CA SER A 84 -6.88 -8.38 -1.18
C SER A 84 -5.46 -8.80 -0.79
N LEU A 85 -4.57 -7.82 -0.59
CA LEU A 85 -3.19 -8.05 -0.18
C LEU A 85 -3.12 -8.65 1.22
N GLU A 86 -3.85 -8.05 2.17
CA GLU A 86 -3.97 -8.56 3.54
C GLU A 86 -4.52 -10.00 3.57
N ALA A 87 -5.53 -10.29 2.75
CA ALA A 87 -6.07 -11.64 2.62
C ALA A 87 -5.05 -12.63 2.06
N CYS A 88 -4.26 -12.23 1.07
CA CYS A 88 -3.18 -13.06 0.51
C CYS A 88 -2.09 -13.33 1.55
N LEU A 89 -1.66 -12.30 2.28
CA LEU A 89 -0.65 -12.44 3.35
C LEU A 89 -1.15 -13.37 4.45
N ARG A 90 -2.41 -13.26 4.87
CA ARG A 90 -3.01 -14.19 5.84
C ARG A 90 -3.08 -15.63 5.33
N ALA A 91 -3.26 -15.81 4.02
CA ALA A 91 -3.30 -17.14 3.41
C ALA A 91 -1.91 -17.78 3.35
N ILE A 92 -0.88 -16.98 3.05
CA ILE A 92 0.51 -17.42 2.87
C ILE A 92 1.22 -17.58 4.21
N ILE A 93 1.15 -16.57 5.08
CA ILE A 93 1.92 -16.50 6.31
C ILE A 93 1.19 -17.32 7.39
N PRO A 94 1.77 -18.44 7.85
CA PRO A 94 1.14 -19.25 8.88
C PRO A 94 1.12 -18.48 10.19
N ARG A 95 0.04 -18.65 10.97
CA ARG A 95 0.03 -18.21 12.37
C ARG A 95 1.04 -19.02 13.17
N ALA A 96 1.62 -18.42 14.21
CA ALA A 96 2.62 -19.07 15.07
C ALA A 96 2.13 -20.42 15.65
N ASP A 97 0.82 -20.54 15.92
CA ASP A 97 0.13 -21.72 16.45
C ASP A 97 -0.34 -22.73 15.37
N SER A 98 -0.03 -22.49 14.10
CA SER A 98 -0.48 -23.36 13.01
C SER A 98 0.20 -24.73 13.04
N SER A 99 -0.61 -25.79 12.86
CA SER A 99 -0.13 -27.17 12.78
C SER A 99 0.79 -27.39 11.56
N THR A 100 1.66 -28.38 11.65
CA THR A 100 2.56 -28.79 10.54
C THR A 100 1.79 -29.08 9.24
N PHE A 101 0.59 -29.66 9.35
CA PHE A 101 -0.27 -29.94 8.20
C PHE A 101 -0.83 -28.65 7.55
N GLU A 102 -1.25 -27.65 8.34
CA GLU A 102 -1.68 -26.36 7.80
C GLU A 102 -0.52 -25.60 7.14
N ARG A 103 0.70 -25.70 7.70
CA ARG A 103 1.89 -25.12 7.06
C ARG A 103 2.19 -25.79 5.71
N TYR A 104 2.08 -27.12 5.64
CA TYR A 104 2.26 -27.88 4.40
C TYR A 104 1.17 -27.58 3.36
N ARG A 105 -0.11 -27.49 3.78
CA ARG A 105 -1.20 -27.16 2.87
C ARG A 105 -1.07 -25.75 2.29
N ARG A 106 -0.61 -24.79 3.09
CA ARG A 106 -0.34 -23.41 2.63
C ARG A 106 0.84 -23.33 1.68
N SER A 107 1.90 -24.12 1.90
CA SER A 107 3.05 -24.11 1.00
C SER A 107 2.72 -24.59 -0.42
N LEU A 108 1.75 -25.51 -0.56
CA LEU A 108 1.25 -25.96 -1.87
C LEU A 108 0.45 -24.89 -2.64
N GLY A 109 -0.09 -23.87 -1.95
CA GLY A 109 -0.83 -22.76 -2.55
C GLY A 109 -0.01 -21.48 -2.78
N LEU A 110 1.30 -21.51 -2.54
CA LEU A 110 2.17 -20.34 -2.56
C LEU A 110 2.29 -19.70 -3.95
N ILE A 111 2.54 -20.50 -4.98
CA ILE A 111 2.91 -20.00 -6.32
C ILE A 111 1.82 -19.10 -6.94
N PRO A 112 0.52 -19.50 -7.01
CA PRO A 112 -0.52 -18.63 -7.57
C PRO A 112 -0.77 -17.38 -6.73
N THR A 113 -0.42 -17.43 -5.44
CA THR A 113 -0.64 -16.35 -4.49
C THR A 113 0.52 -15.36 -4.51
N GLU A 114 1.73 -15.80 -4.83
CA GLU A 114 2.92 -14.96 -4.99
C GLU A 114 2.77 -13.97 -6.15
N ASP A 115 2.40 -14.46 -7.35
CA ASP A 115 2.15 -13.61 -8.51
C ASP A 115 1.05 -12.58 -8.22
N LYS A 116 0.00 -13.02 -7.52
CA LYS A 116 -1.09 -12.14 -7.10
C LYS A 116 -0.62 -11.08 -6.12
N VAL A 117 0.27 -11.42 -5.20
CA VAL A 117 0.83 -10.47 -4.23
C VAL A 117 1.68 -9.42 -4.94
N VAL A 118 2.53 -9.81 -5.90
CA VAL A 118 3.33 -8.88 -6.71
C VAL A 118 2.41 -7.94 -7.51
N MET A 119 1.40 -8.49 -8.20
CA MET A 119 0.43 -7.71 -8.95
C MET A 119 -0.33 -6.70 -8.05
N LEU A 120 -0.77 -7.12 -6.86
CA LEU A 120 -1.48 -6.25 -5.92
C LEU A 120 -0.58 -5.12 -5.40
N LYS A 121 0.68 -5.44 -5.09
CA LYS A 121 1.69 -4.48 -4.67
C LYS A 121 1.95 -3.45 -5.77
N ASP A 122 2.22 -3.89 -6.99
CA ASP A 122 2.50 -3.00 -8.12
C ASP A 122 1.29 -2.14 -8.48
N GLY A 123 0.08 -2.72 -8.41
CA GLY A 123 -1.17 -1.97 -8.56
C GLY A 123 -1.34 -0.88 -7.50
N LEU A 124 -0.97 -1.16 -6.25
CA LEU A 124 -1.04 -0.16 -5.17
C LEU A 124 -0.01 0.97 -5.35
N PHE A 125 1.19 0.67 -5.86
CA PHE A 125 2.16 1.69 -6.24
C PHE A 125 1.66 2.54 -7.41
N SER A 126 1.07 1.91 -8.42
CA SER A 126 0.47 2.62 -9.55
C SER A 126 -0.62 3.57 -9.09
N ASP A 127 -1.48 3.14 -8.16
CA ASP A 127 -2.53 4.00 -7.61
C ASP A 127 -1.94 5.15 -6.77
N LEU A 128 -0.87 4.92 -6.01
CA LEU A 128 -0.18 5.98 -5.26
C LEU A 128 0.45 7.03 -6.20
N LYS A 129 1.01 6.61 -7.33
CA LYS A 129 1.48 7.55 -8.37
C LYS A 129 0.34 8.36 -8.95
N ALA A 130 -0.80 7.72 -9.25
CA ALA A 130 -1.99 8.40 -9.73
C ALA A 130 -2.55 9.39 -8.69
N LEU A 131 -2.49 9.05 -7.40
CA LEU A 131 -2.86 9.93 -6.29
C LEU A 131 -1.92 11.15 -6.23
N ALA A 132 -0.61 10.96 -6.34
CA ALA A 132 0.38 12.04 -6.36
C ALA A 132 0.33 12.93 -7.63
N ALA A 133 -0.41 12.52 -8.65
CA ALA A 133 -0.63 13.30 -9.87
C ALA A 133 -2.02 13.96 -9.91
N ASN A 134 -2.88 13.71 -8.92
CA ASN A 134 -4.26 14.20 -8.92
C ASN A 134 -4.33 15.63 -8.37
N SER A 135 -4.83 16.57 -9.18
CA SER A 135 -4.99 18.00 -8.88
C SER A 135 -5.90 18.33 -7.70
N ALA A 136 -6.75 17.39 -7.24
CA ALA A 136 -7.56 17.57 -6.03
C ALA A 136 -6.77 17.33 -4.74
N VAL A 137 -5.53 16.80 -4.83
CA VAL A 137 -4.60 16.64 -3.71
C VAL A 137 -3.75 17.90 -3.59
N GLU A 138 -3.53 18.39 -2.37
CA GLU A 138 -2.66 19.54 -2.13
C GLU A 138 -1.24 19.28 -2.65
N ALA A 139 -0.61 20.30 -3.25
CA ALA A 139 0.70 20.17 -3.90
C ALA A 139 1.79 19.62 -2.96
N GLU A 140 1.82 20.08 -1.70
CA GLU A 140 2.75 19.57 -0.69
C GLU A 140 2.54 18.06 -0.44
N THR A 141 1.29 17.61 -0.45
CA THR A 141 0.97 16.19 -0.28
C THR A 141 1.30 15.37 -1.52
N GLN A 142 1.12 15.93 -2.72
CA GLN A 142 1.59 15.30 -3.96
C GLN A 142 3.09 15.05 -3.91
N ASP A 143 3.90 16.03 -3.51
CA ASP A 143 5.35 15.91 -3.46
C ASP A 143 5.82 14.95 -2.37
N ASN A 144 5.17 14.95 -1.20
CA ASN A 144 5.44 14.00 -0.12
C ASN A 144 5.13 12.56 -0.54
N VAL A 145 3.97 12.31 -1.16
CA VAL A 145 3.60 10.97 -1.67
C VAL A 145 4.55 10.56 -2.79
N ARG A 146 4.89 11.46 -3.72
CA ARG A 146 5.80 11.18 -4.83
C ARG A 146 7.21 10.80 -4.35
N SER A 147 7.73 11.52 -3.36
CA SER A 147 9.04 11.25 -2.75
C SER A 147 9.08 9.87 -2.08
N LEU A 148 8.02 9.52 -1.34
CA LEU A 148 7.91 8.20 -0.71
C LEU A 148 7.78 7.07 -1.74
N VAL A 149 7.00 7.27 -2.80
CA VAL A 149 6.88 6.30 -3.89
C VAL A 149 8.22 6.10 -4.59
N GLY A 150 8.88 7.17 -5.00
CA GLY A 150 10.14 7.11 -5.73
C GLY A 150 11.27 6.46 -4.93
N PHE A 151 11.33 6.70 -3.62
CA PHE A 151 12.25 6.01 -2.71
C PHE A 151 12.03 4.49 -2.71
N VAL A 152 10.77 4.04 -2.65
CA VAL A 152 10.43 2.62 -2.55
C VAL A 152 10.61 1.88 -3.88
N THR A 153 10.34 2.56 -5.00
CA THR A 153 10.53 2.00 -6.35
C THR A 153 11.97 2.12 -6.85
N ARG A 154 12.85 2.80 -6.09
CA ARG A 154 14.22 3.16 -6.49
C ARG A 154 14.25 3.90 -7.83
N GLU A 155 13.26 4.76 -8.05
CA GLU A 155 13.27 5.62 -9.24
C GLU A 155 14.30 6.74 -9.04
N PRO A 156 15.15 7.03 -10.05
CA PRO A 156 16.13 8.12 -9.94
C PRO A 156 15.40 9.46 -9.75
N GLY A 157 15.92 10.31 -8.85
CA GLY A 157 15.42 11.67 -8.59
C GLY A 157 14.50 11.87 -7.38
N TYR A 158 14.24 10.83 -6.57
CA TYR A 158 13.40 10.93 -5.36
C TYR A 158 14.14 10.39 -4.13
N ASN A 159 14.86 11.27 -3.45
CA ASN A 159 15.42 11.01 -2.12
C ASN A 159 14.44 11.54 -1.04
N LEU A 160 14.47 10.93 0.15
CA LEU A 160 13.60 11.27 1.31
C LEU A 160 13.69 12.74 1.78
N TRP A 161 14.59 13.52 1.18
CA TRP A 161 14.90 14.91 1.55
C TRP A 161 14.46 15.93 0.49
N GLY A 162 13.73 15.54 -0.55
CA GLY A 162 13.23 16.49 -1.56
C GLY A 162 14.35 17.27 -2.27
N VAL A 163 15.58 16.74 -2.27
CA VAL A 163 16.69 17.33 -3.01
C VAL A 163 16.67 16.65 -4.37
N SER A 164 16.13 17.33 -5.38
CA SER A 164 16.34 16.93 -6.76
C SER A 164 17.85 16.72 -6.96
N ASP A 165 18.22 15.50 -7.35
CA ASP A 165 19.53 15.24 -7.93
C ASP A 165 19.55 15.96 -9.29
N SER A 166 19.80 17.27 -9.24
CA SER A 166 20.16 18.06 -10.40
C SER A 166 21.66 17.99 -10.54
N ASP A 167 22.13 17.34 -11.61
CA ASP A 167 23.48 17.53 -12.15
C ASP A 167 23.74 19.02 -12.49
#